data_AF-A0AA42ZHL1-F1
#
_entry.id   AF-A0AA42ZHL1-F1
#
_cell.length_a   1.000
_cell.length_b   1.000
_cell.length_c   1.000
_cell.angle_alpha   90.00
_cell.angle_beta   90.00
_cell.angle_gamma   90.00
#
_symmetry.space_group_name_H-M   'P 1'
#
loop_
_entity.id
_entity.type
_entity.pdbx_description
1 polymer ?
#
loop_
_entity_poly.entity_id
_entity_poly.type
_entity_poly.pdbx_seq_one_letter_code
_entity_poly.pdbx_strand_id
1 'polypeptide(L)'
;MPRKKESDFAEIMVDKLFLESFANEQSAYHSDGGSHSPAAGLDKFRSKLRWHIDHSLSQRQKQVIKYYLNGKKERQIAQILGVAQQVVNIYKWRAIKKLQRVMAL
;
A
#
# COMPACT_ATOMS: atom_id res chain seq x y z
N MET A 1 -32.78 9.01 50.12
CA MET A 1 -33.46 8.40 48.96
C MET A 1 -33.93 9.50 48.01
N PRO A 2 -33.30 9.71 46.83
CA PRO A 2 -33.95 10.44 45.75
C PRO A 2 -34.37 9.49 44.62
N ARG A 3 -35.60 9.69 44.16
CA ARG A 3 -36.29 8.95 43.09
C ARG A 3 -35.63 9.21 41.73
N LYS A 4 -35.45 8.14 40.95
CA LYS A 4 -35.04 8.21 39.53
C LYS A 4 -36.13 8.99 38.76
N LYS A 5 -35.76 10.05 38.06
CA LYS A 5 -36.62 10.68 37.05
C LYS A 5 -36.61 9.77 35.82
N GLU A 6 -37.78 9.22 35.51
CA GLU A 6 -38.06 8.56 34.24
C GLU A 6 -37.87 9.61 33.13
N SER A 7 -37.07 9.27 32.12
CA SER A 7 -36.82 10.14 30.97
C SER A 7 -38.04 10.10 30.07
N ASP A 8 -38.68 11.26 29.89
CA ASP A 8 -39.75 11.47 28.92
C ASP A 8 -39.25 11.05 27.53
N PHE A 9 -39.74 9.93 27.00
CA PHE A 9 -39.58 9.60 25.60
C PHE A 9 -40.68 10.35 24.83
N ALA A 10 -40.27 11.28 23.96
CA ALA A 10 -41.19 11.88 23.01
C ALA A 10 -41.57 10.81 21.98
N GLU A 11 -42.81 10.35 22.02
CA GLU A 11 -43.38 9.53 20.95
C GLU A 11 -43.57 10.42 19.72
N ILE A 12 -42.59 10.39 18.81
CA ILE A 12 -42.70 11.07 17.52
C ILE A 12 -43.44 10.10 16.60
N MET A 13 -44.63 10.50 16.12
CA MET A 13 -45.30 9.79 15.04
C MET A 13 -44.47 9.93 13.77
N VAL A 14 -43.73 8.88 13.41
CA VAL A 14 -42.98 8.82 12.16
C VAL A 14 -43.84 8.10 11.13
N ASP A 15 -44.09 8.76 10.00
CA ASP A 15 -44.79 8.17 8.86
C ASP A 15 -44.05 6.91 8.39
N LYS A 16 -44.77 5.80 8.17
CA LYS A 16 -44.17 4.52 7.74
C LYS A 16 -43.31 4.67 6.48
N LEU A 17 -43.77 5.52 5.55
CA LEU A 17 -43.07 5.85 4.31
C LEU A 17 -41.70 6.51 4.54
N PHE A 18 -41.55 7.27 5.64
CA PHE A 18 -40.31 7.92 6.01
C PHE A 18 -39.30 6.96 6.66
N LEU A 19 -39.77 5.89 7.32
CA LEU A 19 -38.89 4.83 7.81
C LEU A 19 -38.39 3.93 6.68
N GLU A 20 -39.23 3.68 5.67
CA GLU A 20 -38.86 2.88 4.50
C GLU A 20 -37.84 3.60 3.60
N SER A 21 -37.80 4.94 3.58
CA SER A 21 -36.74 5.67 2.85
C SER A 21 -35.35 5.46 3.46
N PHE A 22 -35.22 5.32 4.79
CA PHE A 22 -33.93 5.02 5.42
C PHE A 22 -33.43 3.59 5.18
N ALA A 23 -34.32 2.65 4.87
CA ALA A 23 -33.91 1.29 4.51
C ALA A 23 -33.31 1.22 3.10
N ASN A 24 -33.65 2.18 2.22
CA ASN A 24 -33.21 2.23 0.83
C ASN A 24 -32.08 3.25 0.57
N GLU A 25 -31.82 4.15 1.51
CA GLU A 25 -30.60 4.95 1.49
C GLU A 25 -29.42 4.06 1.86
N GLN A 26 -28.45 3.94 0.94
CA GLN A 26 -27.22 3.20 1.10
C GLN A 26 -26.58 3.50 2.46
N SER A 27 -26.77 2.61 3.43
CA SER A 27 -26.08 2.71 4.71
C SER A 27 -24.58 2.80 4.46
N ALA A 28 -23.92 3.80 5.04
CA ALA A 28 -22.45 3.88 5.06
C ALA A 28 -21.80 2.66 5.76
N TYR A 29 -22.61 1.80 6.39
CA TYR A 29 -22.21 0.55 7.04
C TYR A 29 -22.59 -0.70 6.25
N HIS A 30 -23.19 -0.59 5.06
CA HIS A 30 -23.24 -1.71 4.12
C HIS A 30 -21.83 -1.91 3.56
N SER A 31 -20.99 -2.65 4.29
CA SER A 31 -19.81 -3.29 3.72
C SER A 31 -20.32 -4.36 2.75
N ASP A 32 -20.62 -3.94 1.54
CA ASP A 32 -20.86 -4.82 0.42
C ASP A 32 -19.70 -5.82 0.35
N GLY A 33 -20.04 -7.11 0.37
CA GLY A 33 -19.12 -8.23 0.43
C GLY A 33 -18.30 -8.43 -0.86
N GLY A 34 -18.00 -7.36 -1.58
CA GLY A 34 -17.11 -7.31 -2.72
C GLY A 34 -15.70 -6.98 -2.26
N SER A 35 -15.04 -7.91 -1.57
CA SER A 35 -13.61 -7.83 -1.29
C SER A 35 -12.79 -7.99 -2.59
N HIS A 36 -12.87 -7.01 -3.48
CA HIS A 36 -11.83 -6.77 -4.48
C HIS A 36 -10.59 -6.32 -3.72
N SER A 37 -9.86 -7.31 -3.21
CA SER A 37 -8.67 -7.08 -2.42
C SER A 37 -7.65 -6.30 -3.26
N PRO A 38 -7.23 -5.08 -2.85
CA PRO A 38 -6.17 -4.35 -3.53
C PRO A 38 -4.84 -5.14 -3.59
N ALA A 39 -4.73 -6.21 -2.81
CA ALA A 39 -3.67 -7.21 -2.85
C ALA A 39 -3.40 -7.78 -4.25
N ALA A 40 -4.45 -8.07 -5.05
CA ALA A 40 -4.26 -8.68 -6.37
C ALA A 40 -3.49 -7.76 -7.35
N GLY A 41 -3.67 -6.45 -7.25
CA GLY A 41 -2.91 -5.46 -8.03
C GLY A 41 -1.46 -5.33 -7.56
N LEU A 42 -1.26 -5.33 -6.24
CA LEU A 42 0.07 -5.22 -5.63
C LEU A 42 0.95 -6.45 -5.92
N ASP A 43 0.36 -7.65 -5.94
CA ASP A 43 1.12 -8.88 -6.22
C ASP A 43 1.56 -8.97 -7.68
N LYS A 44 0.71 -8.51 -8.62
CA LYS A 44 1.11 -8.34 -10.04
C LYS A 44 2.27 -7.36 -10.16
N PHE A 45 2.20 -6.22 -9.46
CA PHE A 45 3.25 -5.22 -9.45
C PHE A 45 4.57 -5.76 -8.88
N ARG A 46 4.52 -6.44 -7.72
CA ARG A 46 5.69 -7.07 -7.08
C ARG A 46 6.33 -8.12 -7.99
N SER A 47 5.51 -8.94 -8.64
CA SER A 47 5.98 -9.97 -9.57
C SER A 47 6.66 -9.36 -10.79
N LYS A 48 6.06 -8.32 -11.40
CA LYS A 48 6.66 -7.55 -12.50
C LYS A 48 7.99 -6.91 -12.07
N LEU A 49 8.02 -6.25 -10.90
CA LEU A 49 9.22 -5.63 -10.36
C LEU A 49 10.34 -6.66 -10.14
N ARG A 50 10.03 -7.79 -9.51
CA ARG A 50 10.99 -8.88 -9.28
C ARG A 50 11.57 -9.39 -10.59
N TRP A 51 10.71 -9.65 -11.59
CA TRP A 51 11.16 -10.08 -12.91
C TRP A 51 12.14 -9.08 -13.53
N HIS A 52 11.84 -7.78 -13.48
CA HIS A 52 12.74 -6.75 -14.02
C HIS A 52 14.04 -6.59 -13.23
N ILE A 53 14.03 -6.77 -11.92
CA ILE A 53 15.27 -6.80 -11.12
C ILE A 53 16.18 -7.93 -11.64
N ASP A 54 15.61 -9.10 -11.90
CA ASP A 54 16.35 -10.29 -12.33
C ASP A 54 16.76 -10.27 -13.81
N HIS A 55 16.05 -9.57 -14.69
CA HIS A 55 16.32 -9.63 -16.14
C HIS A 55 16.82 -8.31 -16.74
N SER A 56 16.43 -7.17 -16.18
CA SER A 56 16.73 -5.87 -16.79
C SER A 56 18.01 -5.21 -16.23
N LEU A 57 18.44 -5.56 -15.01
CA LEU A 57 19.60 -4.94 -14.36
C LEU A 57 20.91 -5.67 -14.66
N SER A 58 22.04 -4.93 -14.67
CA SER A 58 23.37 -5.54 -14.72
C SER A 58 23.70 -6.25 -13.40
N GLN A 59 24.68 -7.16 -13.40
CA GLN A 59 25.07 -7.91 -12.19
C GLN A 59 25.41 -6.98 -11.01
N ARG A 60 26.19 -5.91 -11.25
CA ARG A 60 26.51 -4.91 -10.21
C ARG A 60 25.28 -4.14 -9.72
N GLN A 61 24.37 -3.78 -10.62
CA GLN A 61 23.11 -3.12 -10.24
C GLN A 61 22.22 -4.04 -9.38
N LYS A 62 22.13 -5.33 -9.74
CA LYS A 62 21.39 -6.34 -8.96
C LYS A 62 21.95 -6.47 -7.55
N GLN A 63 23.27 -6.57 -7.42
CA GLN A 63 23.94 -6.66 -6.11
C GLN A 63 23.59 -5.46 -5.22
N VAL A 64 23.72 -4.24 -5.76
CA VAL A 64 23.42 -3.01 -5.02
C VAL A 64 21.94 -2.96 -4.61
N ILE A 65 21.02 -3.24 -5.55
CA ILE A 65 19.58 -3.22 -5.28
C ILE A 65 19.18 -4.28 -4.26
N LYS A 66 19.76 -5.48 -4.31
CA LYS A 66 19.47 -6.54 -3.34
C LYS A 66 19.76 -6.10 -1.90
N TYR A 67 20.93 -5.50 -1.65
CA TYR A 67 21.25 -5.00 -0.31
C TYR A 67 20.42 -3.78 0.08
N TYR A 68 20.10 -2.91 -0.88
CA TYR A 68 19.24 -1.75 -0.64
C TYR A 68 17.82 -2.15 -0.24
N LEU A 69 17.23 -3.13 -0.94
CA LEU A 69 15.92 -3.69 -0.60
C LEU A 69 15.91 -4.40 0.77
N ASN A 70 17.06 -4.90 1.22
CA ASN A 70 17.25 -5.42 2.56
C ASN A 70 17.48 -4.33 3.63
N GLY A 71 17.31 -3.05 3.30
CA GLY A 71 17.41 -1.92 4.23
C GLY A 71 18.84 -1.45 4.54
N LYS A 72 19.85 -1.91 3.80
CA LYS A 72 21.24 -1.44 4.00
C LYS A 72 21.42 -0.03 3.45
N LYS A 73 22.12 0.83 4.20
CA LYS A 73 22.54 2.16 3.72
C LYS A 73 23.70 2.04 2.72
N GLU A 74 23.87 3.02 1.85
CA GLU A 74 24.84 2.98 0.75
C GLU A 74 26.28 2.86 1.26
N ARG A 75 26.59 3.47 2.41
CA ARG A 75 27.89 3.31 3.08
C ARG A 75 28.14 1.86 3.52
N GLN A 76 27.12 1.16 4.01
CA GLN A 76 27.22 -0.25 4.39
C GLN A 76 27.37 -1.14 3.15
N ILE A 77 26.61 -0.85 2.09
CA ILE A 77 26.71 -1.57 0.82
C ILE A 77 28.12 -1.40 0.22
N ALA A 78 28.68 -0.19 0.30
CA ALA A 78 30.04 0.11 -0.13
C ALA A 78 31.08 -0.73 0.61
N GLN A 79 30.94 -0.85 1.95
CA GLN A 79 31.78 -1.71 2.78
C GLN A 79 31.64 -3.19 2.41
N ILE A 80 30.41 -3.69 2.20
CA ILE A 80 30.14 -5.09 1.84
C ILE A 80 30.73 -5.43 0.45
N LEU A 81 30.61 -4.50 -0.50
CA LEU A 81 31.05 -4.72 -1.87
C LEU A 81 32.53 -4.35 -2.12
N GLY A 82 33.21 -3.75 -1.14
CA GLY A 82 34.60 -3.29 -1.28
C GLY A 82 34.76 -2.17 -2.30
N VAL A 83 33.79 -1.26 -2.40
CA VAL A 83 33.81 -0.14 -3.37
C VAL A 83 33.55 1.20 -2.69
N ALA A 84 33.84 2.31 -3.37
CA ALA A 84 33.51 3.63 -2.86
C ALA A 84 31.98 3.87 -2.80
N GLN A 85 31.52 4.66 -1.82
CA GLN A 85 30.10 5.00 -1.68
C GLN A 85 29.52 5.67 -2.94
N GLN A 86 30.30 6.51 -3.62
CA GLN A 86 29.87 7.13 -4.88
C GLN A 86 29.53 6.11 -5.96
N VAL A 87 30.28 5.00 -6.03
CA VAL A 87 30.03 3.92 -6.99
C VAL A 87 28.68 3.24 -6.70
N VAL A 88 28.39 2.99 -5.42
CA VAL A 88 27.08 2.47 -4.99
C VAL A 88 25.95 3.43 -5.38
N ASN A 89 26.12 4.73 -5.12
CA ASN A 89 25.14 5.75 -5.48
C ASN A 89 24.83 5.75 -6.98
N ILE A 90 25.87 5.68 -7.82
CA ILE A 90 25.74 5.62 -9.28
C ILE A 90 24.96 4.37 -9.69
N TYR A 91 25.32 3.19 -9.19
CA TYR A 91 24.63 1.95 -9.55
C TYR A 91 23.19 1.91 -9.03
N LYS A 92 22.94 2.41 -7.82
CA LYS A 92 21.59 2.54 -7.25
C LYS A 92 20.72 3.44 -8.13
N TRP A 93 21.20 4.63 -8.46
CA TRP A 93 20.47 5.58 -9.31
C TRP A 93 20.18 5.01 -10.70
N ARG A 94 21.19 4.39 -11.35
CA ARG A 94 21.01 3.76 -12.68
C ARG A 94 19.98 2.62 -12.62
N ALA A 95 20.02 1.81 -11.57
CA ALA A 95 19.08 0.71 -11.40
C ALA A 95 17.65 1.22 -11.20
N ILE A 96 17.44 2.19 -10.30
CA ILE A 96 16.11 2.80 -10.07
C ILE A 96 15.57 3.43 -11.35
N LYS A 97 16.39 4.24 -12.05
CA LYS A 97 16.00 4.88 -13.31
C LYS A 97 15.61 3.86 -14.38
N LYS A 98 16.32 2.72 -14.44
CA LYS A 98 16.01 1.65 -15.39
C LYS A 98 14.70 0.94 -15.02
N LEU A 99 14.50 0.64 -13.73
CA LEU A 99 13.26 0.03 -13.21
C LEU A 99 12.06 0.95 -13.45
N GLN A 100 12.18 2.25 -13.16
CA GLN A 100 11.11 3.23 -13.44
C GLN A 100 10.72 3.23 -14.91
N ARG A 101 11.70 3.20 -15.83
CA ARG A 101 11.42 3.17 -17.28
C ARG A 101 10.65 1.93 -17.71
N VAL A 102 11.00 0.74 -17.20
CA VAL A 102 10.32 -0.51 -17.58
C VAL A 102 8.99 -0.73 -16.88
N MET A 103 8.73 -0.02 -15.78
CA MET A 103 7.46 -0.10 -15.06
C MET A 103 6.44 0.95 -15.51
N ALA A 104 6.90 2.09 -16.01
CA ALA A 104 6.06 3.12 -16.63
C ALA A 104 5.60 2.75 -18.05
N LEU A 105 6.22 1.74 -18.66
CA LEU A 105 5.76 1.03 -19.85
C LEU A 105 4.89 -0.18 -19.45
#